data_AF-A0A380PDY1-F1
#
_entry.id   AF-A0A380PDY1-F1
#
_cell.length_a   1.000
_cell.length_b   1.000
_cell.length_c   1.000
_cell.angle_alpha   90.00
_cell.angle_beta   90.00
_cell.angle_gamma   90.00
#
_symmetry.space_group_name_H-M   'P 1'
#
loop_
_entity.id
_entity.type
_entity.pdbx_description
1 polymer ?
#
loop_
_entity_poly.entity_id
_entity_poly.type
_entity_poly.pdbx_seq_one_letter_code
_entity_poly.pdbx_strand_id
1 'polypeptide(L)'
;MAKGKQIPLTYHTYQDASTGAQVTRLTPPDVTCHRNYFYQKCFTRDGSKLLFGGAFDGPWNYYLLDLNSRVATQLTEGRGDNTFGGFLSPEDDALFYVKDGRNLMRVDLATLEENVVYQVPEEWVGYGTWVANSDCTKLVGIEIKREDWQPLTDWKKFHEFYFTKPCCRLMRVDLKTGESAVILQENQWLGHPIYRPYDDSTVAFCHEGPHDLVDARMWLINEDGSNMRKVKTHAEGESCTHEVWVPDGSALVYVSYLKGSSDRFIYSADPVTLKNRQLTSMPACSHLMSNYDGTLMVGDGSDAPVDVQDNSGYKIENDPFLYVFNIKNGTQHRIARHDTSWQVFEGDRQVTHPHPSFTPDDKQVLFTSDVHGKPALYMVTLPESVWQ
;
A
#
# COMPACT_ATOMS: atom_id res chain seq x y z
N MET A 1 21.71 -11.66 14.38
CA MET A 1 21.19 -12.75 13.53
C MET A 1 21.67 -12.44 12.12
N ALA A 2 21.61 -13.42 11.24
CA ALA A 2 22.20 -13.31 9.92
C ALA A 2 21.18 -13.80 8.90
N LYS A 3 21.28 -13.27 7.67
CA LYS A 3 20.51 -13.70 6.51
C LYS A 3 20.44 -15.24 6.42
N GLY A 4 19.25 -15.76 6.10
CA GLY A 4 18.98 -17.20 6.02
C GLY A 4 18.63 -17.88 7.34
N LYS A 5 18.70 -17.18 8.48
CA LYS A 5 18.24 -17.74 9.74
C LYS A 5 16.75 -18.08 9.69
N GLN A 6 16.41 -19.26 10.18
CA GLN A 6 15.03 -19.73 10.34
C GLN A 6 14.52 -19.51 11.77
N ILE A 7 13.29 -19.04 11.88
CA ILE A 7 12.63 -18.71 13.14
C ILE A 7 11.27 -19.42 13.18
N PRO A 8 11.07 -20.40 14.07
CA PRO A 8 9.74 -20.96 14.27
C PRO A 8 8.83 -19.94 14.95
N LEU A 9 7.64 -19.75 14.40
CA LEU A 9 6.61 -18.87 14.93
C LEU A 9 5.45 -19.69 15.51
N THR A 10 4.80 -19.13 16.53
CA THR A 10 3.62 -19.74 17.15
C THR A 10 2.40 -18.93 16.79
N TYR A 11 1.44 -19.57 16.12
CA TYR A 11 0.16 -18.96 15.80
C TYR A 11 -0.76 -18.96 17.02
N HIS A 12 -1.49 -17.87 17.19
CA HIS A 12 -2.52 -17.75 18.22
C HIS A 12 -3.87 -17.41 17.56
N THR A 13 -4.78 -18.37 17.56
CA THR A 13 -6.12 -18.24 16.99
C THR A 13 -7.14 -17.93 18.07
N TYR A 14 -8.02 -16.98 17.82
CA TYR A 14 -9.11 -16.55 18.70
C TYR A 14 -10.35 -16.17 17.88
N GLN A 15 -11.46 -15.90 18.57
CA GLN A 15 -12.65 -15.34 17.95
C GLN A 15 -12.72 -13.84 18.21
N ASP A 16 -12.98 -13.06 17.17
CA ASP A 16 -13.27 -11.64 17.31
C ASP A 16 -14.50 -11.43 18.20
N ALA A 17 -14.36 -10.57 19.22
CA ALA A 17 -15.38 -10.40 20.25
C ALA A 17 -16.69 -9.76 19.74
N SER A 18 -16.66 -9.08 18.59
CA SER A 18 -17.82 -8.35 18.04
C SER A 18 -18.53 -9.09 16.91
N THR A 19 -17.84 -9.96 16.19
CA THR A 19 -18.34 -10.63 14.98
C THR A 19 -18.31 -12.16 15.09
N GLY A 20 -17.54 -12.71 16.03
CA GLY A 20 -17.30 -14.14 16.15
C GLY A 20 -16.38 -14.73 15.07
N ALA A 21 -15.87 -13.90 14.14
CA ALA A 21 -14.96 -14.36 13.09
C ALA A 21 -13.66 -14.92 13.69
N GLN A 22 -13.12 -15.96 13.05
CA GLN A 22 -11.84 -16.54 13.47
C GLN A 22 -10.69 -15.62 13.04
N VAL A 23 -9.87 -15.20 13.99
CA VAL A 23 -8.67 -14.39 13.76
C VAL A 23 -7.45 -15.16 14.24
N THR A 24 -6.40 -15.22 13.43
CA THR A 24 -5.13 -15.86 13.76
C THR A 24 -4.00 -14.84 13.73
N ARG A 25 -3.34 -14.61 14.87
CA ARG A 25 -2.09 -13.85 14.95
C ARG A 25 -0.92 -14.73 14.51
N LEU A 26 -0.11 -14.25 13.57
CA LEU A 26 0.99 -14.99 12.94
C LEU A 26 2.34 -14.75 13.62
N THR A 27 2.54 -13.57 14.21
CA THR A 27 3.81 -13.15 14.80
C THR A 27 3.72 -12.92 16.31
N PRO A 28 4.84 -13.04 17.04
CA PRO A 28 4.88 -12.74 18.47
C PRO A 28 4.67 -11.23 18.72
N PRO A 29 3.85 -10.83 19.69
CA PRO A 29 3.48 -9.42 19.91
C PRO A 29 4.55 -8.62 20.69
N ASP A 30 5.62 -9.27 21.15
CA ASP A 30 6.78 -8.65 21.80
C ASP A 30 7.91 -8.29 20.81
N VAL A 31 7.79 -8.68 19.55
CA VAL A 31 8.67 -8.30 18.43
C VAL A 31 7.86 -7.56 17.37
N THR A 32 8.25 -6.33 17.04
CA THR A 32 7.59 -5.55 15.99
C THR A 32 7.64 -6.30 14.67
N CYS A 33 6.47 -6.63 14.12
CA CYS A 33 6.29 -7.19 12.80
C CYS A 33 5.14 -6.48 12.11
N HIS A 34 5.28 -6.21 10.83
CA HIS A 34 4.23 -5.57 10.04
C HIS A 34 4.24 -6.13 8.63
N ARG A 35 3.09 -6.07 7.96
CA ARG A 35 3.05 -6.36 6.52
C ARG A 35 3.59 -5.19 5.69
N ASN A 36 3.89 -5.45 4.42
CA ASN A 36 4.21 -4.44 3.41
C ASN A 36 2.94 -3.66 2.98
N TYR A 37 3.04 -2.72 2.03
CA TYR A 37 1.87 -2.01 1.51
C TYR A 37 0.85 -2.95 0.82
N PHE A 38 -0.44 -2.60 0.87
CA PHE A 38 -1.58 -3.44 0.42
C PHE A 38 -1.69 -3.65 -1.08
N TYR A 39 -1.14 -2.76 -1.88
CA TYR A 39 -1.04 -2.92 -3.33
C TYR A 39 0.21 -3.69 -3.77
N GLN A 40 1.12 -4.04 -2.85
CA GLN A 40 2.36 -4.77 -3.15
C GLN A 40 2.20 -6.27 -2.86
N LYS A 41 2.55 -7.12 -3.83
CA LYS A 41 2.43 -8.59 -3.71
C LYS A 41 3.28 -9.11 -2.55
N CYS A 42 2.64 -9.77 -1.58
CA CYS A 42 3.31 -10.38 -0.42
C CYS A 42 3.01 -11.86 -0.22
N PHE A 43 1.97 -12.40 -0.84
CA PHE A 43 1.73 -13.84 -0.88
C PHE A 43 2.31 -14.45 -2.15
N THR A 44 2.81 -15.68 -2.04
CA THR A 44 3.08 -16.51 -3.23
C THR A 44 1.78 -16.93 -3.91
N ARG A 45 1.84 -17.31 -5.18
CA ARG A 45 0.64 -17.64 -5.99
C ARG A 45 -0.21 -18.76 -5.38
N ASP A 46 0.44 -19.72 -4.74
CA ASP A 46 -0.21 -20.85 -4.05
C ASP A 46 -0.72 -20.49 -2.63
N GLY A 47 -0.49 -19.26 -2.18
CA GLY A 47 -0.83 -18.80 -0.84
C GLY A 47 -0.06 -19.47 0.29
N SER A 48 1.03 -20.21 0.02
CA SER A 48 1.76 -20.97 1.05
C SER A 48 2.83 -20.15 1.77
N LYS A 49 3.33 -19.06 1.18
CA LYS A 49 4.35 -18.19 1.77
C LYS A 49 3.92 -16.73 1.80
N LEU A 50 4.40 -16.02 2.82
CA LEU A 50 4.08 -14.64 3.12
C LEU A 50 5.34 -13.82 3.40
N LEU A 51 5.57 -12.76 2.63
CA LEU A 51 6.58 -11.73 2.86
C LEU A 51 6.13 -10.75 3.95
N PHE A 52 7.00 -10.42 4.88
CA PHE A 52 6.73 -9.40 5.90
C PHE A 52 8.00 -8.74 6.46
N GLY A 53 7.85 -7.59 7.13
CA GLY A 53 8.91 -6.92 7.88
C GLY A 53 8.90 -7.33 9.35
N GLY A 54 10.07 -7.57 9.95
CA GLY A 54 10.19 -8.00 11.35
C GLY A 54 11.48 -7.52 12.04
N ALA A 55 11.38 -7.27 13.35
CA ALA A 55 12.46 -6.77 14.19
C ALA A 55 13.18 -7.87 14.99
N PHE A 56 13.14 -9.14 14.54
CA PHE A 56 13.74 -10.25 15.30
C PHE A 56 15.26 -10.11 15.47
N ASP A 57 15.90 -9.37 14.56
CA ASP A 57 17.35 -9.18 14.52
C ASP A 57 17.83 -7.83 15.08
N GLY A 58 16.94 -7.06 15.69
CA GLY A 58 17.18 -5.67 16.05
C GLY A 58 16.49 -4.72 15.06
N PRO A 59 17.13 -4.32 13.94
CA PRO A 59 16.46 -3.50 12.94
C PRO A 59 15.37 -4.27 12.18
N TRP A 60 14.49 -3.53 11.52
CA TRP A 60 13.44 -4.11 10.69
C TRP A 60 14.04 -4.64 9.39
N ASN A 61 13.87 -5.94 9.15
CA ASN A 61 14.35 -6.64 7.97
C ASN A 61 13.20 -7.46 7.36
N TYR A 62 13.38 -7.91 6.13
CA TYR A 62 12.42 -8.78 5.45
C TYR A 62 12.55 -10.24 5.87
N TYR A 63 11.40 -10.91 5.94
CA TYR A 63 11.26 -12.33 6.24
C TYR A 63 10.25 -12.98 5.30
N LEU A 64 10.47 -14.25 4.97
CA LEU A 64 9.51 -15.10 4.26
C LEU A 64 8.98 -16.17 5.21
N LEU A 65 7.71 -16.06 5.58
CA LEU A 65 7.00 -17.02 6.42
C LEU A 65 6.38 -18.11 5.55
N ASP A 66 6.77 -19.37 5.79
CA ASP A 66 6.03 -20.51 5.29
C ASP A 66 4.83 -20.77 6.22
N LEU A 67 3.61 -20.60 5.70
CA LEU A 67 2.40 -20.59 6.52
C LEU A 67 2.03 -21.97 7.07
N ASN A 68 2.48 -23.04 6.40
CA ASN A 68 2.20 -24.42 6.78
C ASN A 68 3.13 -24.88 7.91
N SER A 69 4.44 -24.69 7.73
CA SER A 69 5.46 -25.06 8.72
C SER A 69 5.61 -24.05 9.84
N ARG A 70 5.11 -22.82 9.65
CA ARG A 70 5.21 -21.69 10.58
C ARG A 70 6.64 -21.24 10.83
N VAL A 71 7.50 -21.40 9.83
CA VAL A 71 8.92 -21.01 9.90
C VAL A 71 9.12 -19.77 9.04
N ALA A 72 9.62 -18.70 9.66
CA ALA A 72 10.05 -17.49 8.97
C ALA A 72 11.56 -17.56 8.67
N THR A 73 11.95 -17.36 7.42
CA THR A 73 13.36 -17.25 7.00
C THR A 73 13.72 -15.77 6.82
N GLN A 74 14.81 -15.32 7.45
CA GLN A 74 15.32 -13.97 7.30
C GLN A 74 15.87 -13.76 5.87
N LEU A 75 15.29 -12.82 5.12
CA LEU A 75 15.64 -12.54 3.73
C LEU A 75 16.71 -11.45 3.57
N THR A 76 16.77 -10.50 4.49
CA THR A 76 17.71 -9.37 4.46
C THR A 76 18.33 -9.14 5.84
N GLU A 77 19.43 -8.39 5.87
CA GLU A 77 20.15 -8.07 7.11
C GLU A 77 20.74 -6.64 7.09
N GLY A 78 21.09 -6.17 8.28
CA GLY A 78 21.64 -4.83 8.50
C GLY A 78 20.55 -3.79 8.75
N ARG A 79 20.87 -2.53 8.48
CA ARG A 79 19.96 -1.38 8.61
C ARG A 79 19.67 -0.80 7.23
N GLY A 80 18.62 0.02 7.14
CA GLY A 80 18.33 0.81 5.93
C GLY A 80 17.31 0.18 4.98
N ASP A 81 16.77 -0.99 5.30
CA ASP A 81 15.67 -1.58 4.54
C ASP A 81 14.41 -0.71 4.67
N ASN A 82 13.81 -0.34 3.55
CA ASN A 82 12.41 0.07 3.54
C ASN A 82 11.56 -1.21 3.56
N THR A 83 10.95 -1.52 4.71
CA THR A 83 10.17 -2.75 4.92
C THR A 83 8.71 -2.67 4.45
N PHE A 84 8.27 -1.56 3.85
CA PHE A 84 6.90 -1.37 3.37
C PHE A 84 6.76 -1.50 1.86
N GLY A 85 7.74 -1.00 1.09
CA GLY A 85 7.65 -0.94 -0.36
C GLY A 85 8.00 -2.24 -1.09
N GLY A 86 8.62 -3.21 -0.41
CA GLY A 86 9.07 -4.45 -1.02
C GLY A 86 7.94 -5.40 -1.41
N PHE A 87 8.21 -6.21 -2.42
CA PHE A 87 7.25 -7.10 -3.05
C PHE A 87 7.90 -8.36 -3.64
N LEU A 88 7.10 -9.42 -3.74
CA LEU A 88 7.48 -10.65 -4.43
C LEU A 88 7.30 -10.51 -5.94
N SER A 89 8.26 -11.03 -6.70
CA SER A 89 8.15 -11.22 -8.15
C SER A 89 6.95 -12.12 -8.53
N PRO A 90 6.43 -12.04 -9.78
CA PRO A 90 5.35 -12.90 -10.27
C PRO A 90 5.67 -14.39 -10.16
N GLU A 91 6.92 -14.77 -10.40
CA GLU A 91 7.38 -16.16 -10.37
C GLU A 91 7.68 -16.72 -8.98
N ASP A 92 7.53 -15.90 -7.93
CA ASP A 92 7.77 -16.28 -6.54
C ASP A 92 9.24 -16.70 -6.28
N ASP A 93 10.19 -16.20 -7.09
CA ASP A 93 11.62 -16.54 -7.02
C ASP A 93 12.50 -15.40 -6.51
N ALA A 94 11.99 -14.17 -6.48
CA ALA A 94 12.71 -12.99 -6.01
C ALA A 94 11.86 -12.03 -5.16
N LEU A 95 12.53 -11.32 -4.25
CA LEU A 95 12.06 -10.12 -3.55
C LEU A 95 12.72 -8.88 -4.16
N PHE A 96 11.95 -7.82 -4.38
CA PHE A 96 12.49 -6.49 -4.67
C PHE A 96 12.22 -5.55 -3.51
N TYR A 97 13.19 -4.72 -3.14
CA TYR A 97 13.03 -3.72 -2.08
C TYR A 97 14.05 -2.58 -2.20
N VAL A 98 13.87 -1.50 -1.45
CA VAL A 98 14.84 -0.39 -1.42
C VAL A 98 15.66 -0.44 -0.13
N LYS A 99 16.99 -0.34 -0.26
CA LYS A 99 17.92 -0.19 0.86
C LYS A 99 18.59 1.19 0.84
N ASP A 100 18.78 1.76 2.03
CA ASP A 100 19.40 3.07 2.28
C ASP A 100 18.75 4.21 1.48
N GLY A 101 17.44 4.09 1.19
CA GLY A 101 16.65 5.08 0.47
C GLY A 101 17.02 5.30 -1.01
N ARG A 102 18.00 4.55 -1.56
CA ARG A 102 18.52 4.80 -2.91
C ARG A 102 18.85 3.57 -3.74
N ASN A 103 19.11 2.42 -3.10
CA ASN A 103 19.50 1.20 -3.80
C ASN A 103 18.28 0.31 -3.99
N LEU A 104 17.80 0.17 -5.23
CA LEU A 104 16.78 -0.81 -5.56
C LEU A 104 17.46 -2.19 -5.67
N MET A 105 17.11 -3.06 -4.74
CA MET A 105 17.67 -4.38 -4.55
C MET A 105 16.77 -5.45 -5.17
N ARG A 106 17.38 -6.50 -5.72
CA ARG A 106 16.74 -7.80 -6.00
C ARG A 106 17.39 -8.85 -5.09
N VAL A 107 16.59 -9.62 -4.39
CA VAL A 107 17.01 -10.77 -3.57
C VAL A 107 16.49 -12.04 -4.23
N ASP A 108 17.36 -12.98 -4.54
CA ASP A 108 16.96 -14.33 -4.95
C ASP A 108 16.46 -15.12 -3.72
N LEU A 109 15.25 -15.67 -3.77
CA LEU A 109 14.63 -16.30 -2.59
C LEU A 109 15.18 -17.71 -2.29
N ALA A 110 15.86 -18.34 -3.24
CA ALA A 110 16.45 -19.65 -3.04
C ALA A 110 17.87 -19.55 -2.43
N THR A 111 18.68 -18.64 -2.96
CA THR A 111 20.09 -18.46 -2.58
C THR A 111 20.31 -17.35 -1.57
N LEU A 112 19.36 -16.42 -1.47
CA LEU A 112 19.49 -15.18 -0.70
C LEU A 112 20.64 -14.30 -1.23
N GLU A 113 21.01 -14.40 -2.50
CA GLU A 113 21.93 -13.45 -3.12
C GLU A 113 21.23 -12.11 -3.39
N GLU A 114 21.92 -11.00 -3.12
CA GLU A 114 21.44 -9.63 -3.34
C GLU A 114 22.16 -9.01 -4.53
N ASN A 115 21.39 -8.37 -5.43
CA ASN A 115 21.93 -7.55 -6.51
C ASN A 115 21.30 -6.16 -6.48
N VAL A 116 22.11 -5.11 -6.63
CA VAL A 116 21.61 -3.74 -6.87
C VAL A 116 21.22 -3.63 -8.34
N VAL A 117 19.94 -3.43 -8.61
CA VAL A 117 19.41 -3.28 -9.98
C VAL A 117 19.50 -1.84 -10.46
N TYR A 118 19.22 -0.90 -9.57
CA TYR A 118 19.27 0.53 -9.84
C TYR A 118 19.67 1.30 -8.59
N GLN A 119 20.40 2.40 -8.78
CA GLN A 119 20.74 3.33 -7.72
C GLN A 119 20.27 4.73 -8.12
N VAL A 120 19.46 5.36 -7.26
CA VAL A 120 19.05 6.75 -7.43
C VAL A 120 20.31 7.64 -7.48
N PRO A 121 20.51 8.45 -8.53
CA PRO A 121 21.68 9.32 -8.66
C PRO A 121 21.76 10.35 -7.53
N GLU A 122 22.97 10.81 -7.22
CA GLU A 122 23.21 11.77 -6.13
C GLU A 122 22.39 13.06 -6.27
N GLU A 123 22.06 13.52 -7.47
CA GLU A 123 21.24 14.74 -7.69
C GLU A 123 19.75 14.58 -7.30
N TRP A 124 19.32 13.36 -6.98
CA TRP A 124 17.92 13.00 -6.77
C TRP A 124 17.71 12.22 -5.46
N VAL A 125 16.47 12.21 -4.98
CA VAL A 125 16.03 11.46 -3.80
C VAL A 125 14.82 10.63 -4.22
N GLY A 126 14.87 9.31 -3.98
CA GLY A 126 13.72 8.43 -4.22
C GLY A 126 12.55 8.81 -3.32
N TYR A 127 11.35 8.87 -3.89
CA TYR A 127 10.13 9.24 -3.19
C TYR A 127 8.99 8.27 -3.49
N GLY A 128 8.26 7.87 -2.44
CA GLY A 128 7.20 6.88 -2.54
C GLY A 128 7.74 5.45 -2.70
N THR A 129 6.96 4.63 -3.40
CA THR A 129 7.21 3.18 -3.57
C THR A 129 7.45 2.87 -5.05
N TRP A 130 8.41 1.99 -5.34
CA TRP A 130 8.60 1.45 -6.69
C TRP A 130 7.56 0.37 -6.99
N VAL A 131 6.98 0.39 -8.19
CA VAL A 131 5.91 -0.53 -8.58
C VAL A 131 6.30 -1.23 -9.88
N ALA A 132 6.28 -2.56 -9.87
CA ALA A 132 6.60 -3.36 -11.04
C ALA A 132 5.45 -3.38 -12.06
N ASN A 133 5.79 -3.55 -13.34
CA ASN A 133 4.82 -4.02 -14.32
C ASN A 133 4.48 -5.50 -14.06
N SER A 134 3.40 -6.01 -14.68
CA SER A 134 2.94 -7.38 -14.45
C SER A 134 3.96 -8.46 -14.85
N ASP A 135 4.74 -8.22 -15.91
CA ASP A 135 5.81 -9.13 -16.35
C ASP A 135 7.07 -9.04 -15.46
N CYS A 136 7.10 -8.08 -14.53
CA CYS A 136 8.22 -7.80 -13.63
C CYS A 136 9.56 -7.67 -14.37
N THR A 137 9.53 -6.92 -15.47
CA THR A 137 10.70 -6.54 -16.26
C THR A 137 11.04 -5.07 -16.12
N LYS A 138 10.11 -4.26 -15.61
CA LYS A 138 10.24 -2.81 -15.46
C LYS A 138 9.66 -2.35 -14.12
N LEU A 139 10.21 -1.28 -13.58
CA LEU A 139 9.68 -0.56 -12.41
C LEU A 139 9.33 0.88 -12.79
N VAL A 140 8.30 1.43 -12.16
CA VAL A 140 8.06 2.89 -12.10
C VAL A 140 8.26 3.41 -10.68
N GLY A 141 8.72 4.65 -10.56
CA GLY A 141 9.00 5.32 -9.28
C GLY A 141 9.08 6.84 -9.44
N ILE A 142 8.91 7.58 -8.35
CA ILE A 142 9.14 9.04 -8.35
C ILE A 142 10.50 9.34 -7.73
N GLU A 143 11.17 10.34 -8.30
CA GLU A 143 12.33 10.96 -7.69
C GLU A 143 12.11 12.48 -7.57
N ILE A 144 12.57 13.06 -6.47
CA ILE A 144 12.55 14.50 -6.22
C ILE A 144 13.98 15.03 -6.32
N LYS A 145 14.18 16.15 -6.99
CA LYS A 145 15.50 16.79 -7.07
C LYS A 145 16.00 17.08 -5.66
N ARG A 146 17.25 16.74 -5.35
CA ARG A 146 17.78 16.81 -3.97
C ARG A 146 17.68 18.22 -3.38
N GLU A 147 17.94 19.24 -4.19
CA GLU A 147 17.85 20.66 -3.77
C GLU A 147 16.44 21.07 -3.34
N ASP A 148 15.42 20.41 -3.90
CA ASP A 148 14.03 20.72 -3.60
C ASP A 148 13.49 19.84 -2.46
N TRP A 149 14.10 18.70 -2.18
CA TRP A 149 13.62 17.73 -1.19
C TRP A 149 13.73 18.24 0.26
N GLN A 150 12.70 17.97 1.05
CA GLN A 150 12.66 18.26 2.47
C GLN A 150 12.15 17.06 3.27
N PRO A 151 12.66 16.80 4.49
CA PRO A 151 12.17 15.71 5.33
C PRO A 151 10.75 16.02 5.85
N LEU A 152 9.77 15.26 5.39
CA LEU A 152 8.34 15.41 5.70
C LEU A 152 7.97 14.79 7.05
N THR A 153 8.51 15.34 8.12
CA THR A 153 8.41 14.75 9.47
C THR A 153 7.09 15.00 10.18
N ASP A 154 6.17 15.78 9.62
CA ASP A 154 4.85 16.10 10.20
C ASP A 154 3.91 16.70 9.14
N TRP A 155 2.63 16.84 9.50
CA TRP A 155 1.59 17.37 8.62
C TRP A 155 1.80 18.83 8.20
N LYS A 156 2.44 19.65 9.04
CA LYS A 156 2.73 21.04 8.70
C LYS A 156 3.75 21.11 7.58
N LYS A 157 4.84 20.33 7.68
CA LYS A 157 5.83 20.22 6.60
C LYS A 157 5.24 19.62 5.34
N PHE A 158 4.36 18.61 5.45
CA PHE A 158 3.63 18.06 4.30
C PHE A 158 2.84 19.16 3.56
N HIS A 159 2.06 19.94 4.31
CA HIS A 159 1.27 21.05 3.76
C HIS A 159 2.17 22.15 3.14
N GLU A 160 3.25 22.56 3.82
CA GLU A 160 4.18 23.59 3.31
C GLU A 160 4.93 23.13 2.05
N PHE A 161 5.34 21.86 1.99
CA PHE A 161 6.11 21.31 0.87
C PHE A 161 5.35 21.39 -0.46
N TYR A 162 4.04 21.19 -0.44
CA TYR A 162 3.17 21.36 -1.61
C TYR A 162 3.38 22.72 -2.32
N PHE A 163 3.49 23.81 -1.56
CA PHE A 163 3.64 25.15 -2.13
C PHE A 163 5.04 25.45 -2.67
N THR A 164 6.04 24.63 -2.33
CA THR A 164 7.41 24.80 -2.84
C THR A 164 7.56 24.40 -4.30
N LYS A 165 6.58 23.67 -4.87
CA LYS A 165 6.56 23.21 -6.25
C LYS A 165 7.85 22.45 -6.63
N PRO A 166 8.18 21.37 -5.88
CA PRO A 166 9.44 20.66 -6.06
C PRO A 166 9.55 20.09 -7.47
N CYS A 167 10.76 20.04 -8.02
CA CYS A 167 11.04 19.35 -9.27
C CYS A 167 10.99 17.83 -9.03
N CYS A 168 9.95 17.20 -9.57
CA CYS A 168 9.71 15.77 -9.48
C CYS A 168 9.80 15.14 -10.87
N ARG A 169 10.27 13.89 -10.93
CA ARG A 169 10.25 13.09 -12.14
C ARG A 169 9.66 11.70 -11.91
N LEU A 170 8.79 11.28 -12.83
CA LEU A 170 8.31 9.92 -12.94
C LEU A 170 9.31 9.13 -13.79
N MET A 171 9.94 8.16 -13.16
CA MET A 171 10.97 7.31 -13.74
C MET A 171 10.41 5.96 -14.13
N ARG A 172 11.02 5.37 -15.16
CA ARG A 172 10.98 3.95 -15.46
C ARG A 172 12.39 3.38 -15.37
N VAL A 173 12.53 2.19 -14.80
CA VAL A 173 13.77 1.42 -14.75
C VAL A 173 13.54 0.05 -15.37
N ASP A 174 14.41 -0.37 -16.29
CA ASP A 174 14.44 -1.73 -16.81
C ASP A 174 15.22 -2.65 -15.86
N LEU A 175 14.58 -3.74 -15.41
CA LEU A 175 15.12 -4.63 -14.38
C LEU A 175 16.25 -5.55 -14.87
N LYS A 176 16.40 -5.72 -16.19
CA LYS A 176 17.46 -6.57 -16.77
C LYS A 176 18.74 -5.78 -16.99
N THR A 177 18.60 -4.55 -17.47
CA THR A 177 19.73 -3.70 -17.89
C THR A 177 20.14 -2.68 -16.83
N GLY A 178 19.22 -2.31 -15.92
CA GLY A 178 19.39 -1.19 -15.00
C GLY A 178 19.27 0.18 -15.69
N GLU A 179 18.97 0.22 -16.99
CA GLU A 179 18.74 1.48 -17.71
C GLU A 179 17.47 2.16 -17.20
N SER A 180 17.54 3.49 -17.06
CA SER A 180 16.42 4.30 -16.60
C SER A 180 16.04 5.38 -17.61
N ALA A 181 14.76 5.73 -17.63
CA ALA A 181 14.19 6.75 -18.50
C ALA A 181 13.20 7.62 -17.72
N VAL A 182 13.15 8.92 -18.06
CA VAL A 182 12.15 9.85 -17.55
C VAL A 182 10.90 9.73 -18.43
N ILE A 183 9.76 9.39 -17.83
CA ILE A 183 8.46 9.42 -18.50
C ILE A 183 7.87 10.85 -18.43
N LEU A 184 7.98 11.49 -17.26
CA LEU A 184 7.46 12.82 -16.98
C LEU A 184 8.38 13.56 -16.02
N GLN A 185 8.53 14.87 -16.19
CA GLN A 185 9.22 15.73 -15.22
C GLN A 185 8.55 17.10 -15.16
N GLU A 186 8.23 17.53 -13.94
CA GLU A 186 7.47 18.76 -13.70
C GLU A 186 7.91 19.43 -12.38
N ASN A 187 7.66 20.73 -12.27
CA ASN A 187 7.85 21.49 -11.01
C ASN A 187 6.53 21.50 -10.23
N GLN A 188 6.12 20.30 -9.83
CA GLN A 188 4.99 20.04 -8.97
C GLN A 188 5.20 18.71 -8.25
N TRP A 189 4.56 18.54 -7.10
CA TRP A 189 4.77 17.37 -6.27
C TRP A 189 4.05 16.15 -6.86
N LEU A 190 4.82 15.27 -7.50
CA LEU A 190 4.33 13.99 -8.03
C LEU A 190 4.42 12.89 -6.97
N GLY A 191 3.49 11.94 -7.01
CA GLY A 191 3.46 10.79 -6.11
C GLY A 191 2.81 9.55 -6.71
N HIS A 192 2.85 8.47 -5.92
CA HIS A 192 2.12 7.22 -6.12
C HIS A 192 2.09 6.67 -7.56
N PRO A 193 3.24 6.41 -8.21
CA PRO A 193 3.27 5.87 -9.56
C PRO A 193 2.94 4.37 -9.53
N ILE A 194 1.95 3.94 -10.29
CA ILE A 194 1.50 2.54 -10.35
C ILE A 194 1.27 2.13 -11.81
N TYR A 195 1.98 1.09 -12.27
CA TYR A 195 1.68 0.46 -13.55
C TYR A 195 0.25 -0.09 -13.52
N ARG A 196 -0.45 0.03 -14.65
CA ARG A 196 -1.69 -0.70 -14.86
C ARG A 196 -1.39 -2.20 -15.02
N PRO A 197 -2.04 -3.09 -14.25
CA PRO A 197 -1.85 -4.52 -14.44
C PRO A 197 -2.16 -4.96 -15.87
N TYR A 198 -1.27 -5.77 -16.45
CA TYR A 198 -1.33 -6.34 -17.79
C TYR A 198 -1.38 -5.32 -18.94
N ASP A 199 -1.03 -4.05 -18.68
CA ASP A 199 -0.94 -2.99 -19.68
C ASP A 199 0.17 -1.99 -19.31
N ASP A 200 1.40 -2.33 -19.69
CA ASP A 200 2.56 -1.46 -19.50
C ASP A 200 2.40 -0.07 -20.13
N SER A 201 1.52 0.06 -21.13
CA SER A 201 1.30 1.32 -21.84
C SER A 201 0.66 2.39 -20.95
N THR A 202 0.04 2.02 -19.83
CA THR A 202 -0.67 2.94 -18.93
C THR A 202 -0.02 2.97 -17.56
N VAL A 203 0.41 4.16 -17.13
CA VAL A 203 0.91 4.41 -15.77
C VAL A 203 -0.02 5.40 -15.10
N ALA A 204 -0.54 5.06 -13.92
CA ALA A 204 -1.22 6.04 -13.07
C ALA A 204 -0.22 6.69 -12.11
N PHE A 205 -0.47 7.95 -11.76
CA PHE A 205 0.30 8.69 -10.77
C PHE A 205 -0.62 9.76 -10.16
N CYS A 206 -0.12 10.46 -9.13
CA CYS A 206 -0.87 11.54 -8.51
C CYS A 206 -0.09 12.85 -8.40
N HIS A 207 -0.84 13.94 -8.26
CA HIS A 207 -0.33 15.17 -7.66
C HIS A 207 -0.57 15.09 -6.15
N GLU A 208 0.50 15.10 -5.37
CA GLU A 208 0.41 15.13 -3.91
C GLU A 208 0.14 16.54 -3.39
N GLY A 209 -0.42 16.60 -2.18
CA GLY A 209 -0.74 17.85 -1.51
C GLY A 209 -2.08 17.81 -0.77
N PRO A 210 -2.48 18.93 -0.14
CA PRO A 210 -3.77 19.04 0.54
C PRO A 210 -4.95 18.78 -0.41
N HIS A 211 -5.86 17.90 -0.01
CA HIS A 211 -6.95 17.39 -0.87
C HIS A 211 -7.94 18.47 -1.35
N ASP A 212 -7.97 19.63 -0.69
CA ASP A 212 -8.80 20.79 -1.01
C ASP A 212 -8.09 21.81 -1.93
N LEU A 213 -6.77 21.68 -2.11
CA LEU A 213 -5.96 22.60 -2.91
C LEU A 213 -5.41 22.00 -4.20
N VAL A 214 -5.31 20.66 -4.28
CA VAL A 214 -4.89 19.95 -5.48
C VAL A 214 -5.99 20.03 -6.54
N ASP A 215 -5.62 20.39 -7.77
CA ASP A 215 -6.56 20.62 -8.87
C ASP A 215 -7.23 19.32 -9.38
N ALA A 216 -6.48 18.22 -9.37
CA ALA A 216 -6.94 16.85 -9.51
C ALA A 216 -5.87 15.92 -8.95
N ARG A 217 -6.26 14.94 -8.13
CA ARG A 217 -5.30 14.01 -7.54
C ARG A 217 -4.87 12.94 -8.54
N MET A 218 -5.81 12.38 -9.30
CA MET A 218 -5.59 11.14 -10.07
C MET A 218 -5.29 11.41 -11.55
N TRP A 219 -4.16 10.92 -12.02
CA TRP A 219 -3.67 11.10 -13.39
C TRP A 219 -3.27 9.77 -14.02
N LEU A 220 -3.39 9.71 -15.35
CA LEU A 220 -2.85 8.65 -16.19
C LEU A 220 -1.88 9.28 -17.21
N ILE A 221 -0.84 8.55 -17.56
CA ILE A 221 0.09 8.89 -18.64
C ILE A 221 0.48 7.61 -19.37
N ASN A 222 0.83 7.75 -20.65
CA ASN A 222 1.40 6.61 -21.37
C ASN A 222 2.86 6.39 -20.96
N GLU A 223 3.34 5.16 -21.09
CA GLU A 223 4.74 4.81 -20.76
C GLU A 223 5.79 5.60 -21.56
N ASP A 224 5.43 6.08 -22.76
CA ASP A 224 6.27 6.91 -23.62
C ASP A 224 6.23 8.41 -23.27
N GLY A 225 5.51 8.79 -22.20
CA GLY A 225 5.31 10.17 -21.76
C GLY A 225 4.20 10.91 -22.50
N SER A 226 3.54 10.29 -23.47
CA SER A 226 2.42 10.89 -24.20
C SER A 226 1.10 10.75 -23.44
N ASN A 227 0.07 11.47 -23.92
CA ASN A 227 -1.31 11.32 -23.46
C ASN A 227 -1.46 11.45 -21.93
N MET A 228 -0.85 12.47 -21.32
CA MET A 228 -1.11 12.78 -19.92
C MET A 228 -2.54 13.31 -19.76
N ARG A 229 -3.34 12.68 -18.90
CA ARG A 229 -4.74 13.04 -18.68
C ARG A 229 -5.19 12.80 -17.24
N LYS A 230 -6.14 13.62 -16.78
CA LYS A 230 -6.86 13.41 -15.52
C LYS A 230 -7.75 12.18 -15.64
N VAL A 231 -7.82 11.37 -14.59
CA VAL A 231 -8.83 10.30 -14.48
C VAL A 231 -10.23 10.90 -14.38
N LYS A 232 -10.34 12.02 -13.67
CA LYS A 232 -11.60 12.72 -13.38
C LYS A 232 -11.36 14.22 -13.25
N THR A 233 -12.29 15.02 -13.76
CA THR A 233 -12.45 16.42 -13.34
C THR A 233 -13.27 16.44 -12.06
N HIS A 234 -12.70 16.95 -10.97
CA HIS A 234 -13.37 16.98 -9.68
C HIS A 234 -14.56 17.95 -9.71
N ALA A 235 -15.67 17.54 -9.09
CA ALA A 235 -16.76 18.47 -8.81
C ALA A 235 -16.32 19.51 -7.75
N GLU A 236 -17.03 20.63 -7.66
CA GLU A 236 -16.73 21.64 -6.65
C GLU A 236 -16.88 21.06 -5.23
N GLY A 237 -15.83 21.18 -4.43
CA GLY A 237 -15.77 20.60 -3.08
C GLY A 237 -15.56 19.08 -3.04
N GLU A 238 -15.30 18.42 -4.17
CA GLU A 238 -14.97 17.00 -4.24
C GLU A 238 -13.48 16.75 -3.99
N SER A 239 -13.19 15.80 -3.10
CA SER A 239 -11.86 15.25 -2.89
C SER A 239 -11.85 13.77 -3.28
N CYS A 240 -10.84 13.38 -4.05
CA CYS A 240 -10.60 11.99 -4.45
C CYS A 240 -9.29 11.52 -3.82
N THR A 241 -9.25 10.29 -3.29
CA THR A 241 -8.09 9.68 -2.62
C THR A 241 -8.15 8.16 -2.69
N HIS A 242 -7.13 7.48 -2.13
CA HIS A 242 -7.02 6.02 -2.02
C HIS A 242 -7.13 5.32 -3.38
N GLU A 243 -6.59 5.95 -4.43
CA GLU A 243 -6.57 5.41 -5.76
C GLU A 243 -5.69 4.15 -5.85
N VAL A 244 -6.22 3.06 -6.38
CA VAL A 244 -5.50 1.79 -6.55
C VAL A 244 -6.05 1.04 -7.76
N TRP A 245 -5.19 0.37 -8.51
CA TRP A 245 -5.63 -0.53 -9.59
C TRP A 245 -6.31 -1.76 -8.99
N VAL A 246 -7.44 -2.17 -9.59
CA VAL A 246 -7.92 -3.54 -9.44
C VAL A 246 -6.81 -4.47 -9.98
N PRO A 247 -6.43 -5.56 -9.29
CA PRO A 247 -5.28 -6.38 -9.68
C PRO A 247 -5.37 -7.01 -11.07
N ASP A 248 -6.58 -7.20 -11.63
CA ASP A 248 -6.78 -7.64 -13.01
C ASP A 248 -6.61 -6.52 -14.07
N GLY A 249 -6.38 -5.28 -13.66
CA GLY A 249 -6.21 -4.11 -14.53
C GLY A 249 -7.50 -3.58 -15.16
N SER A 250 -8.66 -4.06 -14.72
CA SER A 250 -9.98 -3.69 -15.27
C SER A 250 -10.37 -2.24 -14.99
N ALA A 251 -10.01 -1.70 -13.83
CA ALA A 251 -10.36 -0.35 -13.43
C ALA A 251 -9.38 0.24 -12.41
N LEU A 252 -9.31 1.58 -12.37
CA LEU A 252 -8.75 2.30 -11.24
C LEU A 252 -9.89 2.59 -10.25
N VAL A 253 -9.77 2.07 -9.03
CA VAL A 253 -10.73 2.29 -7.94
C VAL A 253 -10.20 3.38 -7.03
N TYR A 254 -11.10 4.20 -6.49
CA TYR A 254 -10.75 5.29 -5.59
C TYR A 254 -11.92 5.64 -4.67
N VAL A 255 -11.66 6.46 -3.66
CA VAL A 255 -12.66 6.99 -2.74
C VAL A 255 -12.92 8.46 -3.05
N SER A 256 -14.19 8.85 -3.08
CA SER A 256 -14.64 10.24 -3.22
C SER A 256 -15.51 10.67 -2.05
N TYR A 257 -15.36 11.93 -1.64
CA TYR A 257 -16.19 12.60 -0.64
C TYR A 257 -16.32 14.08 -0.96
N LEU A 258 -17.40 14.70 -0.44
CA LEU A 258 -17.71 16.11 -0.66
C LEU A 258 -17.55 16.90 0.63
N LYS A 259 -16.97 18.10 0.54
CA LYS A 259 -16.86 19.03 1.66
C LYS A 259 -18.23 19.29 2.28
N GLY A 260 -18.32 19.13 3.61
CA GLY A 260 -19.56 19.31 4.37
C GLY A 260 -20.47 18.07 4.44
N SER A 261 -20.09 16.96 3.79
CA SER A 261 -20.72 15.65 3.99
C SER A 261 -19.77 14.70 4.73
N SER A 262 -20.32 13.86 5.60
CA SER A 262 -19.60 12.74 6.22
C SER A 262 -19.56 11.50 5.32
N ASP A 263 -20.35 11.49 4.24
CA ASP A 263 -20.48 10.33 3.36
C ASP A 263 -19.23 10.13 2.52
N ARG A 264 -18.76 8.88 2.45
CA ARG A 264 -17.70 8.46 1.54
C ARG A 264 -18.24 7.43 0.56
N PHE A 265 -17.71 7.44 -0.65
CA PHE A 265 -18.16 6.58 -1.72
C PHE A 265 -16.98 5.94 -2.45
N ILE A 266 -17.11 4.66 -2.73
CA ILE A 266 -16.20 3.93 -3.61
C ILE A 266 -16.61 4.23 -5.05
N TYR A 267 -15.63 4.61 -5.86
CA TYR A 267 -15.77 4.83 -7.30
C TYR A 267 -14.84 3.92 -8.09
N SER A 268 -15.20 3.69 -9.35
CA SER A 268 -14.41 2.97 -10.33
C SER A 268 -14.32 3.80 -11.61
N ALA A 269 -13.11 3.96 -12.14
CA ALA A 269 -12.82 4.59 -13.41
C ALA A 269 -12.35 3.55 -14.43
N ASP A 270 -13.03 3.52 -15.57
CA ASP A 270 -12.57 2.75 -16.72
C ASP A 270 -11.34 3.47 -17.34
N PRO A 271 -10.20 2.78 -17.50
CA PRO A 271 -8.94 3.43 -17.84
C PRO A 271 -8.82 3.83 -19.31
N VAL A 272 -9.70 3.32 -20.17
CA VAL A 272 -9.72 3.60 -21.62
C VAL A 272 -10.71 4.72 -21.92
N THR A 273 -11.93 4.61 -21.41
CA THR A 273 -13.02 5.56 -21.65
C THR A 273 -13.03 6.73 -20.68
N LEU A 274 -12.30 6.63 -19.57
CA LEU A 274 -12.31 7.58 -18.44
C LEU A 274 -13.71 7.79 -17.84
N LYS A 275 -14.63 6.85 -18.08
CA LYS A 275 -15.95 6.89 -17.46
C LYS A 275 -15.82 6.49 -16.00
N ASN A 276 -16.19 7.41 -15.12
CA ASN A 276 -16.21 7.22 -13.67
C ASN A 276 -17.62 6.84 -13.23
N ARG A 277 -17.74 5.83 -12.35
CA ARG A 277 -19.02 5.39 -11.77
C ARG A 277 -18.89 5.21 -10.26
N GLN A 278 -19.91 5.64 -9.53
CA GLN A 278 -20.06 5.30 -8.12
C GLN A 278 -20.45 3.82 -8.01
N LEU A 279 -19.78 3.09 -7.12
CA LEU A 279 -20.08 1.68 -6.84
C LEU A 279 -20.99 1.56 -5.61
N THR A 280 -20.56 2.09 -4.46
CA THR A 280 -21.29 1.98 -3.19
C THR A 280 -20.84 3.07 -2.21
N SER A 281 -21.64 3.35 -1.19
CA SER A 281 -21.18 4.08 0.00
C SER A 281 -20.23 3.22 0.83
N MET A 282 -19.38 3.86 1.63
CA MET A 282 -18.49 3.20 2.59
C MET A 282 -18.39 4.03 3.88
N PRO A 283 -18.13 3.40 5.04
CA PRO A 283 -17.68 4.11 6.24
C PRO A 283 -16.33 4.79 5.98
N ALA A 284 -15.94 5.72 6.86
CA ALA A 284 -14.61 6.29 6.82
C ALA A 284 -13.57 5.18 7.07
N CYS A 285 -12.83 4.81 6.03
CA CYS A 285 -11.70 3.90 6.09
C CYS A 285 -10.44 4.60 5.62
N SER A 286 -9.30 4.23 6.19
CA SER A 286 -8.00 4.87 5.94
C SER A 286 -7.35 4.35 4.66
N HIS A 287 -7.68 3.13 4.25
CA HIS A 287 -7.23 2.49 3.03
C HIS A 287 -8.37 1.67 2.41
N LEU A 288 -8.20 1.35 1.13
CA LEU A 288 -9.11 0.49 0.37
C LEU A 288 -8.29 -0.39 -0.55
N MET A 289 -8.60 -1.69 -0.59
CA MET A 289 -7.99 -2.65 -1.51
C MET A 289 -9.05 -3.60 -2.05
N SER A 290 -8.86 -4.14 -3.26
CA SER A 290 -9.76 -5.15 -3.83
C SER A 290 -9.15 -6.55 -3.84
N ASN A 291 -10.00 -7.56 -4.02
CA ASN A 291 -9.54 -8.86 -4.52
C ASN A 291 -9.18 -8.75 -6.01
N TYR A 292 -8.77 -9.86 -6.63
CA TYR A 292 -8.17 -9.85 -7.97
C TYR A 292 -9.08 -9.24 -9.06
N ASP A 293 -10.36 -9.61 -9.08
CA ASP A 293 -11.34 -9.20 -10.09
C ASP A 293 -12.21 -8.00 -9.67
N GLY A 294 -11.90 -7.37 -8.53
CA GLY A 294 -12.61 -6.19 -8.04
C GLY A 294 -14.01 -6.47 -7.51
N THR A 295 -14.37 -7.73 -7.28
CA THR A 295 -15.72 -8.13 -6.85
C THR A 295 -15.91 -8.09 -5.35
N LEU A 296 -14.81 -8.15 -4.60
CA LEU A 296 -14.72 -7.85 -3.18
C LEU A 296 -13.75 -6.69 -2.96
N MET A 297 -14.05 -5.83 -1.99
CA MET A 297 -13.14 -4.80 -1.49
C MET A 297 -13.03 -4.89 0.03
N VAL A 298 -11.91 -4.43 0.58
CA VAL A 298 -11.65 -4.39 2.02
C VAL A 298 -11.13 -3.02 2.43
N GLY A 299 -11.63 -2.52 3.55
CA GLY A 299 -11.20 -1.24 4.15
C GLY A 299 -11.01 -1.37 5.65
N ASP A 300 -10.16 -0.51 6.20
CA ASP A 300 -9.85 -0.39 7.63
C ASP A 300 -10.47 0.88 8.21
N GLY A 301 -11.46 0.72 9.09
CA GLY A 301 -12.13 1.81 9.76
C GLY A 301 -11.14 2.80 10.35
N SER A 302 -11.33 4.08 10.08
CA SER A 302 -10.36 5.11 10.45
C SER A 302 -10.49 5.53 11.92
N ASP A 303 -9.39 6.02 12.49
CA ASP A 303 -9.48 7.03 13.54
C ASP A 303 -10.06 8.34 12.95
N ALA A 304 -10.45 9.29 13.80
CA ALA A 304 -10.93 10.60 13.35
C ALA A 304 -10.05 11.16 12.21
N PRO A 305 -10.61 11.52 11.03
CA PRO A 305 -9.81 11.92 9.89
C PRO A 305 -8.95 13.15 10.25
N VAL A 306 -7.64 12.97 10.26
CA VAL A 306 -6.66 14.04 10.56
C VAL A 306 -6.58 15.07 9.44
N ASP A 307 -7.21 14.80 8.29
CA ASP A 307 -7.26 15.65 7.09
C ASP A 307 -8.31 16.77 7.18
N VAL A 308 -9.26 16.71 8.12
CA VAL A 308 -10.25 17.78 8.33
C VAL A 308 -9.72 18.79 9.35
N GLN A 309 -9.12 19.89 8.88
CA GLN A 309 -8.68 21.01 9.74
C GLN A 309 -9.81 21.69 10.55
N ASP A 310 -11.07 21.29 10.35
CA ASP A 310 -12.21 21.80 11.11
C ASP A 310 -12.58 20.89 12.29
N ASN A 311 -11.73 20.91 13.33
CA ASN A 311 -11.97 20.23 14.61
C ASN A 311 -13.05 20.92 15.49
N SER A 312 -13.83 21.86 14.95
CA SER A 312 -14.72 22.70 15.76
C SER A 312 -16.11 22.10 16.08
N GLY A 313 -16.36 20.83 15.75
CA GLY A 313 -17.69 20.23 16.02
C GLY A 313 -17.82 18.72 16.21
N TYR A 314 -16.77 17.91 16.01
CA TYR A 314 -16.95 16.45 15.90
C TYR A 314 -15.94 15.66 16.74
N LYS A 315 -16.43 15.02 17.82
CA LYS A 315 -15.73 13.86 18.40
C LYS A 315 -16.06 12.67 17.51
N ILE A 316 -15.16 12.31 16.60
CA ILE A 316 -15.28 11.08 15.82
C ILE A 316 -14.68 9.98 16.70
N GLU A 317 -15.49 8.99 17.06
CA GLU A 317 -15.02 7.78 17.74
C GLU A 317 -14.25 6.94 16.71
N ASN A 318 -13.05 6.47 17.07
CA ASN A 318 -12.25 5.54 16.27
C ASN A 318 -13.11 4.34 15.88
N ASP A 319 -13.21 4.04 14.58
CA ASP A 319 -13.90 2.86 14.07
C ASP A 319 -12.90 1.70 13.99
N PRO A 320 -12.93 0.74 14.92
CA PRO A 320 -11.89 -0.28 15.04
C PRO A 320 -12.11 -1.46 14.09
N PHE A 321 -13.01 -1.36 13.12
CA PHE A 321 -13.46 -2.48 12.31
C PHE A 321 -12.86 -2.56 10.92
N LEU A 322 -12.59 -3.79 10.49
CA LEU A 322 -12.36 -4.13 9.09
C LEU A 322 -13.71 -4.34 8.40
N TYR A 323 -13.86 -3.76 7.22
CA TYR A 323 -15.05 -3.87 6.39
C TYR A 323 -14.74 -4.63 5.11
N VAL A 324 -15.63 -5.52 4.70
CA VAL A 324 -15.64 -6.11 3.36
C VAL A 324 -16.87 -5.64 2.61
N PHE A 325 -16.67 -5.16 1.40
CA PHE A 325 -17.70 -4.72 0.48
C PHE A 325 -17.81 -5.76 -0.64
N ASN A 326 -18.98 -6.37 -0.78
CA ASN A 326 -19.27 -7.23 -1.92
C ASN A 326 -19.94 -6.38 -3.00
N ILE A 327 -19.18 -6.10 -4.07
CA ILE A 327 -19.58 -5.18 -5.13
C ILE A 327 -20.65 -5.78 -6.03
N LYS A 328 -20.73 -7.12 -6.12
CA LYS A 328 -21.74 -7.81 -6.96
C LYS A 328 -23.15 -7.65 -6.41
N ASN A 329 -23.33 -7.78 -5.09
CA ASN A 329 -24.64 -7.70 -4.45
C ASN A 329 -24.89 -6.37 -3.72
N GLY A 330 -23.88 -5.49 -3.62
CA GLY A 330 -23.99 -4.19 -2.96
C GLY A 330 -24.08 -4.28 -1.44
N THR A 331 -23.53 -5.33 -0.84
CA THR A 331 -23.56 -5.55 0.62
C THR A 331 -22.24 -5.13 1.28
N GLN A 332 -22.34 -4.73 2.55
CA GLN A 332 -21.22 -4.37 3.40
C GLN A 332 -21.22 -5.25 4.66
N HIS A 333 -20.05 -5.77 5.00
CA HIS A 333 -19.87 -6.70 6.12
C HIS A 333 -18.77 -6.18 7.05
N ARG A 334 -19.08 -6.12 8.34
CA ARG A 334 -18.09 -5.86 9.38
C ARG A 334 -17.46 -7.20 9.77
N ILE A 335 -16.22 -7.45 9.35
CA ILE A 335 -15.66 -8.82 9.36
C ILE A 335 -14.87 -9.16 10.63
N ALA A 336 -14.20 -8.18 11.24
CA ALA A 336 -13.51 -8.30 12.53
C ALA A 336 -13.04 -6.91 12.99
N ARG A 337 -12.55 -6.82 14.22
CA ARG A 337 -11.85 -5.63 14.71
C ARG A 337 -10.35 -5.74 14.39
N HIS A 338 -9.76 -4.67 13.87
CA HIS A 338 -8.31 -4.52 13.84
C HIS A 338 -7.78 -3.92 15.15
N ASP A 339 -8.56 -3.08 15.84
CA ASP A 339 -8.22 -2.51 17.16
C ASP A 339 -6.81 -1.87 17.24
N THR A 340 -6.30 -1.35 16.13
CA THR A 340 -5.01 -0.67 16.14
C THR A 340 -5.09 0.69 16.82
N SER A 341 -3.99 1.11 17.43
CA SER A 341 -3.86 2.40 18.08
C SER A 341 -3.61 3.56 17.12
N TRP A 342 -3.19 3.29 15.88
CA TRP A 342 -2.73 4.29 14.90
C TRP A 342 -1.52 5.12 15.36
N GLN A 343 -0.82 4.69 16.42
CA GLN A 343 0.32 5.42 16.96
C GLN A 343 1.54 5.37 16.05
N VAL A 344 2.31 6.45 16.05
CA VAL A 344 3.66 6.47 15.49
C VAL A 344 4.56 5.62 16.38
N PHE A 345 5.24 4.63 15.80
CA PHE A 345 6.13 3.73 16.53
C PHE A 345 7.54 3.77 15.92
N GLU A 346 8.57 3.99 16.75
CA GLU A 346 9.96 4.19 16.31
C GLU A 346 10.14 5.28 15.22
N GLY A 347 9.27 6.30 15.23
CA GLY A 347 9.28 7.39 14.25
C GLY A 347 8.56 7.07 12.93
N ASP A 348 8.04 5.85 12.77
CA ASP A 348 7.30 5.42 11.59
C ASP A 348 5.77 5.52 11.82
N ARG A 349 5.06 6.08 10.83
CA ARG A 349 3.60 6.28 10.89
C ARG A 349 2.79 5.13 10.30
N GLN A 350 3.41 4.29 9.48
CA GLN A 350 2.74 3.27 8.67
C GLN A 350 2.76 1.91 9.37
N VAL A 351 3.69 1.68 10.31
CA VAL A 351 3.85 0.39 10.99
C VAL A 351 2.62 -0.06 11.79
N THR A 352 1.79 0.87 12.26
CA THR A 352 0.51 0.57 12.94
C THR A 352 -0.69 0.60 11.99
N HIS A 353 -0.51 0.95 10.72
CA HIS A 353 -1.62 0.93 9.77
C HIS A 353 -2.01 -0.53 9.45
N PRO A 354 -3.33 -0.88 9.48
CA PRO A 354 -3.77 -2.24 9.18
C PRO A 354 -3.42 -2.71 7.78
N HIS A 355 -3.55 -1.82 6.77
CA HIS A 355 -3.28 -2.13 5.37
C HIS A 355 -3.92 -3.45 4.89
N PRO A 356 -5.25 -3.60 5.03
CA PRO A 356 -5.90 -4.88 4.79
C PRO A 356 -5.76 -5.31 3.33
N SER A 357 -5.48 -6.60 3.11
CA SER A 357 -5.43 -7.21 1.77
C SER A 357 -5.96 -8.65 1.82
N PHE A 358 -6.64 -9.09 0.75
CA PHE A 358 -7.12 -10.47 0.65
C PHE A 358 -5.96 -11.48 0.50
N THR A 359 -6.16 -12.69 1.02
CA THR A 359 -5.35 -13.86 0.65
C THR A 359 -5.63 -14.25 -0.80
N PRO A 360 -4.71 -14.97 -1.48
CA PRO A 360 -4.89 -15.34 -2.89
C PRO A 360 -6.16 -16.14 -3.23
N ASP A 361 -6.78 -16.79 -2.25
CA ASP A 361 -8.00 -17.58 -2.37
C ASP A 361 -9.27 -16.83 -1.93
N ASP A 362 -9.14 -15.55 -1.57
CA ASP A 362 -10.18 -14.67 -1.05
C ASP A 362 -10.87 -15.19 0.24
N LYS A 363 -10.26 -16.11 0.99
CA LYS A 363 -10.87 -16.67 2.21
C LYS A 363 -10.51 -15.90 3.47
N GLN A 364 -9.43 -15.14 3.47
CA GLN A 364 -8.98 -14.39 4.62
C GLN A 364 -8.51 -12.99 4.21
N VAL A 365 -8.41 -12.11 5.21
CA VAL A 365 -7.79 -10.79 5.08
C VAL A 365 -6.58 -10.71 6.01
N LEU A 366 -5.43 -10.37 5.45
CA LEU A 366 -4.19 -10.07 6.17
C LEU A 366 -4.17 -8.60 6.59
N PHE A 367 -3.77 -8.32 7.82
CA PHE A 367 -3.59 -6.95 8.33
C PHE A 367 -2.55 -6.88 9.46
N THR A 368 -2.07 -5.66 9.75
CA THR A 368 -1.23 -5.37 10.93
C THR A 368 -2.08 -4.79 12.06
N SER A 369 -1.73 -5.10 13.32
CA SER A 369 -2.27 -4.39 14.48
C SER A 369 -1.32 -4.48 15.67
N ASP A 370 -1.33 -3.47 16.52
CA ASP A 370 -0.62 -3.41 17.80
C ASP A 370 -1.52 -3.68 19.01
N VAL A 371 -2.74 -4.18 18.80
CA VAL A 371 -3.74 -4.47 19.86
C VAL A 371 -3.23 -5.33 21.02
N HIS A 372 -2.21 -6.18 20.77
CA HIS A 372 -1.62 -7.07 21.78
C HIS A 372 -0.24 -6.65 22.30
N GLY A 373 0.24 -5.43 21.98
CA GLY A 373 1.56 -4.95 22.38
C GLY A 373 2.25 -4.17 21.26
N LYS A 374 3.26 -4.77 20.63
CA LYS A 374 3.89 -4.21 19.42
C LYS A 374 3.08 -4.59 18.17
N PRO A 375 3.28 -3.88 17.04
CA PRO A 375 2.71 -4.29 15.76
C PRO A 375 2.98 -5.77 15.46
N ALA A 376 1.94 -6.49 15.04
CA ALA A 376 1.98 -7.90 14.67
C ALA A 376 1.06 -8.17 13.48
N LEU A 377 1.27 -9.31 12.80
CA LEU A 377 0.47 -9.74 11.65
C LEU A 377 -0.70 -10.62 12.08
N TYR A 378 -1.85 -10.40 11.48
CA TYR A 378 -3.09 -11.14 11.72
C TYR A 378 -3.76 -11.52 10.40
N MET A 379 -4.42 -12.68 10.40
CA MET A 379 -5.37 -13.06 9.35
C MET A 379 -6.74 -13.30 9.94
N VAL A 380 -7.77 -12.66 9.39
CA VAL A 380 -9.17 -12.92 9.72
C VAL A 380 -9.82 -13.76 8.62
N THR A 381 -10.50 -14.84 9.01
CA THR A 381 -11.31 -15.66 8.10
C THR A 381 -12.62 -14.95 7.78
N LEU A 382 -12.94 -14.82 6.49
CA LEU A 382 -14.18 -14.20 6.04
C LEU A 382 -15.38 -15.10 6.37
N PRO A 383 -16.46 -14.54 6.96
CA PRO A 383 -17.67 -15.31 7.24
C PRO A 383 -18.42 -15.66 5.95
N GLU A 384 -19.11 -16.80 5.92
CA GLU A 384 -19.88 -17.26 4.74
C GLU A 384 -20.91 -16.24 4.24
N SER A 385 -21.43 -15.40 5.14
CA SER A 385 -22.38 -14.33 4.82
C SER A 385 -21.85 -13.29 3.84
N VAL A 386 -20.52 -13.17 3.65
CA VAL A 386 -19.93 -12.27 2.65
C VAL A 386 -20.35 -12.64 1.23
N TRP A 387 -20.61 -13.93 0.96
CA TRP A 387 -20.95 -14.44 -0.37
C TRP A 387 -22.45 -14.70 -0.59
N GLN A 388 -23.28 -14.42 0.42
CA GLN A 388 -24.75 -14.44 0.31
C GLN A 388 -25.22 -13.08 -0.21
#